data_AF-A0A1V4UCJ4-F1
#
_entry.id   AF-A0A1V4UCJ4-F1
#
_cell.length_a   1.000
_cell.length_b   1.000
_cell.length_c   1.000
_cell.angle_alpha   90.00
_cell.angle_beta   90.00
_cell.angle_gamma   90.00
#
_symmetry.space_group_name_H-M   'P 1'
#
loop_
_entity.id
_entity.type
_entity.pdbx_description
1 polymer ?
#
loop_
_entity_poly.entity_id
_entity_poly.type
_entity_poly.pdbx_seq_one_letter_code
_entity_poly.pdbx_strand_id
1 'polypeptide(L)'
;MKGVEALAHAILDATDRRYTVPGYPVTELGPMTGAEMVINEKTGLEYALGDSLLGRRAAVIVKNVGVNACVDPLLQATAQGLVGGVLLVAGDDPDAVGSQTSQDTRIIGELAEIPVIEPGSGSAFRAVEAALQASEEFSRVAMIRVTPGFLEGEATDSPVPRKDSTGRLSDRSYTMHGRVMASRTLFRKMQEWADASPLNAWCGEPAGVGPEPGRSRVVTVFPPPARLAEFRQVREAGLTFTKDHCRHEILPEEEGRAPPQTLEERGYYRTFCRDCPFKPVISLMQDLGMRPVCDAGCVVLAMNPPYCIGVASYGMGSSVAVAARSTGVALTGDYAFLHSGINALMDVYAKELSLLCVIFDNSCAAMTGKQPSLPVERYLGWADPHVVDVQDIEEIRHQLQHAARPGVIVIRGSCPEGQEHEIVAYRDM
;
A
#
# COMPACT_ATOMS: atom_id res chain seq x y z
N MET A 1 -14.98 8.00 -27.60
CA MET A 1 -14.11 6.82 -27.38
C MET A 1 -14.79 5.92 -26.36
N LYS A 2 -14.44 4.63 -26.27
CA LYS A 2 -14.98 3.77 -25.19
C LYS A 2 -14.42 4.20 -23.83
N GLY A 3 -15.14 3.88 -22.75
CA GLY A 3 -14.69 4.19 -21.38
C GLY A 3 -13.34 3.57 -21.05
N VAL A 4 -13.08 2.34 -21.48
CA VAL A 4 -11.77 1.68 -21.31
C VAL A 4 -10.64 2.45 -22.00
N GLU A 5 -10.88 3.01 -23.18
CA GLU A 5 -9.89 3.81 -23.91
C GLU A 5 -9.62 5.14 -23.20
N ALA A 6 -10.67 5.80 -22.71
CA ALA A 6 -10.54 7.06 -21.98
C ALA A 6 -9.77 6.86 -20.67
N LEU A 7 -10.07 5.78 -19.93
CA LEU A 7 -9.36 5.42 -18.71
C LEU A 7 -7.90 5.07 -18.99
N ALA A 8 -7.62 4.32 -20.06
CA ALA A 8 -6.25 3.99 -20.45
C ALA A 8 -5.40 5.24 -20.70
N HIS A 9 -5.93 6.17 -21.50
CA HIS A 9 -5.25 7.43 -21.80
C HIS A 9 -5.06 8.27 -20.54
N ALA A 10 -6.08 8.38 -19.70
CA ALA A 10 -5.99 9.10 -18.43
C ALA A 10 -4.89 8.55 -17.51
N ILE A 11 -4.78 7.22 -17.39
CA ILE A 11 -3.73 6.56 -16.61
C ILE A 11 -2.35 6.81 -17.23
N LEU A 12 -2.22 6.71 -18.55
CA LEU A 12 -0.96 6.97 -19.26
C LEU A 12 -0.46 8.40 -19.04
N ASP A 13 -1.34 9.38 -19.12
CA ASP A 13 -1.00 10.80 -18.99
C ASP A 13 -0.61 11.18 -17.55
N ALA A 14 -1.18 10.49 -16.55
CA ALA A 14 -1.05 10.87 -15.15
C ALA A 14 -0.01 10.06 -14.35
N THR A 15 0.54 8.97 -14.89
CA THR A 15 1.42 8.04 -14.13
C THR A 15 2.78 7.81 -14.76
N ASP A 16 3.78 7.58 -13.91
CA ASP A 16 5.15 7.24 -14.32
C ASP A 16 5.35 5.71 -14.43
N ARG A 17 4.61 4.94 -13.61
CA ARG A 17 4.76 3.49 -13.46
C ARG A 17 3.39 2.82 -13.39
N ARG A 18 3.27 1.63 -13.99
CA ARG A 18 2.00 0.91 -14.11
C ARG A 18 2.22 -0.58 -13.97
N TYR A 19 1.42 -1.23 -13.14
CA TYR A 19 1.47 -2.66 -12.87
C TYR A 19 0.10 -3.29 -13.10
N THR A 20 0.06 -4.56 -13.48
CA THR A 20 -1.21 -5.26 -13.69
C THR A 20 -1.14 -6.74 -13.37
N VAL A 21 -2.28 -7.27 -12.91
CA VAL A 21 -2.60 -8.69 -13.01
C VAL A 21 -3.88 -8.80 -13.83
N PRO A 22 -3.83 -9.45 -15.01
CA PRO A 22 -4.98 -9.50 -15.91
C PRO A 22 -6.20 -10.16 -15.28
N GLY A 23 -7.37 -9.55 -15.49
CA GLY A 23 -8.65 -10.12 -15.06
C GLY A 23 -9.83 -9.29 -15.54
N TYR A 24 -10.92 -9.96 -15.92
CA TYR A 24 -12.17 -9.29 -16.27
C TYR A 24 -12.66 -8.42 -15.10
N PRO A 25 -13.16 -7.19 -15.33
CA PRO A 25 -13.45 -6.56 -16.62
C PRO A 25 -12.30 -5.69 -17.17
N VAL A 26 -11.16 -5.61 -16.50
CA VAL A 26 -10.05 -4.69 -16.85
C VAL A 26 -8.90 -5.35 -17.62
N THR A 27 -9.11 -6.56 -18.16
CA THR A 27 -8.09 -7.34 -18.88
C THR A 27 -7.39 -6.54 -19.97
N GLU A 28 -8.13 -5.76 -20.76
CA GLU A 28 -7.59 -4.99 -21.88
C GLU A 28 -6.81 -3.74 -21.42
N LEU A 29 -7.10 -3.23 -20.22
CA LEU A 29 -6.52 -2.00 -19.72
C LEU A 29 -5.01 -2.14 -19.45
N GLY A 30 -4.55 -3.32 -19.03
CA GLY A 30 -3.13 -3.62 -18.83
C GLY A 30 -2.30 -3.38 -20.10
N PRO A 31 -2.58 -4.10 -21.20
CA PRO A 31 -1.92 -3.87 -22.50
C PRO A 31 -2.07 -2.44 -23.02
N MET A 32 -3.26 -1.82 -22.91
CA MET A 32 -3.52 -0.46 -23.40
C MET A 32 -2.68 0.60 -22.69
N THR A 33 -2.30 0.35 -21.44
CA THR A 33 -1.50 1.28 -20.63
C THR A 33 -0.01 0.90 -20.59
N GLY A 34 0.38 -0.18 -21.26
CA GLY A 34 1.73 -0.73 -21.17
C GLY A 34 2.12 -1.13 -19.73
N ALA A 35 1.14 -1.53 -18.92
CA ALA A 35 1.37 -1.93 -17.54
C ALA A 35 2.21 -3.20 -17.48
N GLU A 36 3.20 -3.21 -16.58
CA GLU A 36 4.05 -4.36 -16.34
C GLU A 36 3.26 -5.46 -15.62
N MET A 37 3.21 -6.66 -16.19
CA MET A 37 2.59 -7.80 -15.53
C MET A 37 3.44 -8.23 -14.32
N VAL A 38 2.80 -8.45 -13.19
CA VAL A 38 3.43 -8.89 -11.94
C VAL A 38 2.90 -10.25 -11.51
N ILE A 39 3.67 -10.97 -10.71
CA ILE A 39 3.32 -12.33 -10.26
C ILE A 39 1.99 -12.41 -9.50
N ASN A 40 1.61 -11.35 -8.76
CA ASN A 40 0.33 -11.23 -8.08
C ASN A 40 0.03 -9.75 -7.74
N GLU A 41 -1.20 -9.48 -7.32
CA GLU A 41 -1.74 -8.14 -7.07
C GLU A 41 -1.07 -7.46 -5.86
N LYS A 42 -0.78 -8.24 -4.80
CA LYS A 42 -0.08 -7.75 -3.61
C LYS A 42 1.29 -7.17 -4.00
N THR A 43 2.08 -7.93 -4.74
CA THR A 43 3.39 -7.52 -5.29
C THR A 43 3.26 -6.30 -6.20
N GLY A 44 2.19 -6.20 -7.00
CA GLY A 44 1.91 -5.01 -7.82
C GLY A 44 1.71 -3.74 -6.99
N LEU A 45 0.92 -3.83 -5.92
CA LEU A 45 0.73 -2.71 -5.00
C LEU A 45 2.00 -2.35 -4.24
N GLU A 46 2.79 -3.33 -3.83
CA GLU A 46 4.06 -3.11 -3.14
C GLU A 46 5.12 -2.47 -4.04
N TYR A 47 5.20 -2.85 -5.32
CA TYR A 47 6.03 -2.15 -6.29
C TYR A 47 5.59 -0.70 -6.48
N ALA A 48 4.28 -0.44 -6.58
CA ALA A 48 3.75 0.91 -6.69
C ALA A 48 4.08 1.76 -5.44
N LEU A 49 4.00 1.19 -4.24
CA LEU A 49 4.44 1.83 -3.00
C LEU A 49 5.95 2.08 -2.99
N GLY A 50 6.75 1.17 -3.55
CA GLY A 50 8.19 1.37 -3.77
C GLY A 50 8.50 2.55 -4.69
N ASP A 51 7.86 2.61 -5.86
CA ASP A 51 8.00 3.76 -6.77
C ASP A 51 7.52 5.06 -6.11
N SER A 52 6.46 4.99 -5.31
CA SER A 52 5.97 6.13 -4.53
C SER A 52 7.03 6.66 -3.58
N LEU A 53 7.81 5.81 -2.89
CA LEU A 53 8.92 6.26 -2.03
C LEU A 53 9.98 7.08 -2.77
N LEU A 54 10.08 6.93 -4.10
CA LEU A 54 10.96 7.72 -4.96
C LEU A 54 10.26 8.96 -5.57
N GLY A 55 9.03 9.27 -5.15
CA GLY A 55 8.22 10.39 -5.63
C GLY A 55 7.55 10.17 -6.98
N ARG A 56 7.49 8.92 -7.47
CA ARG A 56 6.84 8.60 -8.75
C ARG A 56 5.36 8.30 -8.56
N ARG A 57 4.53 8.74 -9.50
CA ARG A 57 3.12 8.33 -9.57
C ARG A 57 3.02 6.94 -10.16
N ALA A 58 2.29 6.05 -9.50
CA ALA A 58 2.13 4.67 -9.93
C ALA A 58 0.66 4.24 -9.99
N ALA A 59 0.30 3.39 -10.96
CA ALA A 59 -1.00 2.73 -11.00
C ALA A 59 -0.90 1.21 -10.96
N VAL A 60 -1.90 0.57 -10.35
CA VAL A 60 -2.04 -0.88 -10.26
C VAL A 60 -3.42 -1.24 -10.78
N ILE A 61 -3.47 -2.07 -11.83
CA ILE A 61 -4.70 -2.42 -12.55
C ILE A 61 -5.04 -3.88 -12.27
N VAL A 62 -6.13 -4.10 -11.54
CA VAL A 62 -6.59 -5.42 -11.11
C VAL A 62 -8.11 -5.51 -11.11
N LYS A 63 -8.65 -6.72 -11.19
CA LYS A 63 -10.09 -6.95 -10.93
C LYS A 63 -10.38 -6.90 -9.43
N ASN A 64 -11.65 -6.75 -9.07
CA ASN A 64 -12.16 -6.75 -7.69
C ASN A 64 -11.55 -7.84 -6.79
N VAL A 65 -11.56 -9.11 -7.19
CA VAL A 65 -11.00 -10.21 -6.37
C VAL A 65 -9.51 -10.01 -6.10
N GLY A 66 -8.79 -9.41 -7.05
CA GLY A 66 -7.37 -9.06 -6.89
C GLY A 66 -7.15 -7.98 -5.83
N VAL A 67 -8.10 -7.07 -5.64
CA VAL A 67 -8.05 -6.07 -4.56
C VAL A 67 -8.02 -6.73 -3.19
N ASN A 68 -8.60 -7.92 -3.03
CA ASN A 68 -8.55 -8.66 -1.75
C ASN A 68 -7.12 -9.02 -1.35
N ALA A 69 -6.28 -9.38 -2.33
CA ALA A 69 -4.86 -9.65 -2.08
C ALA A 69 -4.07 -8.38 -1.73
N CYS A 70 -4.57 -7.21 -2.14
CA CYS A 70 -3.98 -5.91 -1.82
C CYS A 70 -4.34 -5.37 -0.44
N VAL A 71 -5.36 -5.91 0.26
CA VAL A 71 -5.91 -5.30 1.48
C VAL A 71 -4.85 -5.10 2.57
N ASP A 72 -3.94 -6.06 2.74
CA ASP A 72 -2.88 -5.98 3.75
C ASP A 72 -1.96 -4.76 3.52
N PRO A 73 -1.22 -4.63 2.40
CA PRO A 73 -0.41 -3.43 2.17
C PRO A 73 -1.23 -2.15 2.01
N LEU A 74 -2.48 -2.24 1.54
CA LEU A 74 -3.38 -1.09 1.43
C LEU A 74 -3.67 -0.46 2.81
N LEU A 75 -4.00 -1.28 3.81
CA LEU A 75 -4.24 -0.83 5.18
C LEU A 75 -2.96 -0.28 5.81
N GLN A 76 -1.84 -0.98 5.66
CA GLN A 76 -0.56 -0.55 6.25
C GLN A 76 -0.08 0.78 5.66
N ALA A 77 -0.31 1.01 4.36
CA ALA A 77 0.04 2.25 3.69
C ALA A 77 -0.67 3.47 4.28
N THR A 78 -1.85 3.33 4.89
CA THR A 78 -2.57 4.47 5.48
C THR A 78 -1.88 5.01 6.74
N ALA A 79 -1.33 4.11 7.57
CA ALA A 79 -0.58 4.49 8.77
C ALA A 79 0.89 4.80 8.47
N GLN A 80 1.47 4.17 7.44
CA GLN A 80 2.85 4.41 7.02
C GLN A 80 2.99 5.68 6.17
N GLY A 81 1.97 6.03 5.38
CA GLY A 81 2.01 7.08 4.38
C GLY A 81 2.70 6.65 3.08
N LEU A 82 2.67 7.56 2.10
CA LEU A 82 3.31 7.41 0.78
C LEU A 82 3.76 8.78 0.27
N VAL A 83 4.63 8.85 -0.75
CA VAL A 83 5.20 10.11 -1.25
C VAL A 83 4.65 10.48 -2.64
N GLY A 84 4.91 9.71 -3.68
CA GLY A 84 4.24 9.88 -4.99
C GLY A 84 2.85 9.24 -5.01
N GLY A 85 1.89 9.80 -5.73
CA GLY A 85 0.52 9.27 -5.77
C GLY A 85 0.42 7.83 -6.27
N VAL A 86 -0.33 6.99 -5.56
CA VAL A 86 -0.59 5.59 -5.95
C VAL A 86 -2.08 5.41 -6.24
N LEU A 87 -2.38 4.96 -7.45
CA LEU A 87 -3.73 4.68 -7.94
C LEU A 87 -3.97 3.17 -8.04
N LEU A 88 -4.96 2.67 -7.32
CA LEU A 88 -5.47 1.31 -7.47
C LEU A 88 -6.72 1.33 -8.35
N VAL A 89 -6.63 0.80 -9.56
CA VAL A 89 -7.76 0.63 -10.47
C VAL A 89 -8.41 -0.71 -10.16
N ALA A 90 -9.63 -0.66 -9.63
CA ALA A 90 -10.46 -1.81 -9.28
C ALA A 90 -11.53 -2.03 -10.37
N GLY A 91 -11.34 -3.07 -11.18
CA GLY A 91 -12.34 -3.57 -12.11
C GLY A 91 -13.39 -4.39 -11.38
N ASP A 92 -14.51 -3.79 -11.01
CA ASP A 92 -15.60 -4.46 -10.33
C ASP A 92 -16.57 -5.12 -11.31
N ASP A 93 -16.95 -6.35 -11.01
CA ASP A 93 -17.96 -7.12 -11.74
C ASP A 93 -19.13 -7.44 -10.79
N PRO A 94 -20.01 -6.46 -10.50
CA PRO A 94 -21.04 -6.60 -9.49
C PRO A 94 -22.08 -7.68 -9.83
N ASP A 95 -22.31 -7.91 -11.11
CA ASP A 95 -23.25 -8.93 -11.61
C ASP A 95 -22.57 -10.29 -11.87
N ALA A 96 -21.28 -10.41 -11.57
CA ALA A 96 -20.46 -11.62 -11.76
C ALA A 96 -20.56 -12.21 -13.18
N VAL A 97 -20.51 -11.34 -14.20
CA VAL A 97 -20.59 -11.73 -15.62
C VAL A 97 -19.35 -12.53 -16.05
N GLY A 98 -18.17 -12.11 -15.59
CA GLY A 98 -16.89 -12.74 -15.89
C GLY A 98 -16.11 -13.19 -14.66
N SER A 99 -16.69 -13.02 -13.46
CA SER A 99 -16.07 -13.35 -12.17
C SER A 99 -16.79 -14.48 -11.45
N GLN A 100 -16.05 -15.22 -10.61
CA GLN A 100 -16.63 -16.29 -9.78
C GLN A 100 -17.51 -15.75 -8.64
N THR A 101 -17.33 -14.49 -8.26
CA THR A 101 -18.02 -13.85 -7.14
C THR A 101 -18.38 -12.42 -7.53
N SER A 102 -19.53 -11.94 -7.07
CA SER A 102 -19.80 -10.50 -7.03
C SER A 102 -19.02 -9.88 -5.88
N GLN A 103 -18.47 -8.68 -6.11
CA GLN A 103 -17.79 -7.91 -5.08
C GLN A 103 -17.91 -6.42 -5.38
N ASP A 104 -18.10 -5.65 -4.31
CA ASP A 104 -18.16 -4.20 -4.33
C ASP A 104 -16.96 -3.62 -3.56
N THR A 105 -15.98 -3.11 -4.28
CA THR A 105 -14.69 -2.69 -3.71
C THR A 105 -14.81 -1.40 -2.89
N ARG A 106 -15.94 -0.69 -2.95
CA ARG A 106 -16.20 0.46 -2.06
C ARG A 106 -16.08 0.10 -0.56
N ILE A 107 -16.47 -1.12 -0.19
CA ILE A 107 -16.34 -1.63 1.18
C ILE A 107 -14.88 -1.74 1.60
N ILE A 108 -13.98 -2.11 0.67
CA ILE A 108 -12.54 -2.12 0.95
C ILE A 108 -12.02 -0.69 1.08
N GLY A 109 -12.55 0.24 0.28
CA GLY A 109 -12.25 1.67 0.41
C GLY A 109 -12.59 2.22 1.80
N GLU A 110 -13.73 1.82 2.35
CA GLU A 110 -14.13 2.13 3.72
C GLU A 110 -13.22 1.49 4.76
N LEU A 111 -12.99 0.17 4.65
CA LEU A 111 -12.10 -0.57 5.55
C LEU A 111 -10.71 0.07 5.62
N ALA A 112 -10.19 0.50 4.47
CA ALA A 112 -8.86 1.10 4.37
C ALA A 112 -8.85 2.62 4.61
N GLU A 113 -10.00 3.27 4.83
CA GLU A 113 -10.11 4.73 5.00
C GLU A 113 -9.45 5.51 3.83
N ILE A 114 -9.66 5.08 2.57
CA ILE A 114 -9.01 5.65 1.36
C ILE A 114 -9.99 6.37 0.42
N PRO A 115 -9.53 7.34 -0.40
CA PRO A 115 -10.39 7.94 -1.42
C PRO A 115 -10.86 6.89 -2.43
N VAL A 116 -12.17 6.82 -2.67
CA VAL A 116 -12.74 6.01 -3.76
C VAL A 116 -13.48 6.91 -4.72
N ILE A 117 -13.10 6.81 -6.00
CA ILE A 117 -13.65 7.58 -7.11
C ILE A 117 -14.28 6.60 -8.11
N GLU A 118 -15.49 6.89 -8.56
CA GLU A 118 -16.16 6.19 -9.65
C GLU A 118 -16.41 7.16 -10.80
N PRO A 119 -15.67 7.07 -11.91
CA PRO A 119 -15.86 7.95 -13.04
C PRO A 119 -17.21 7.69 -13.72
N GLY A 120 -17.90 8.79 -14.08
CA GLY A 120 -18.94 8.78 -15.10
C GLY A 120 -18.35 8.99 -16.51
N SER A 121 -19.20 8.86 -17.53
CA SER A 121 -18.82 8.93 -18.96
C SER A 121 -18.04 10.19 -19.39
N GLY A 122 -18.24 11.32 -18.72
CA GLY A 122 -17.58 12.59 -19.01
C GLY A 122 -16.51 13.01 -17.99
N SER A 123 -15.91 12.06 -17.26
CA SER A 123 -15.05 12.38 -16.11
C SER A 123 -13.82 11.49 -15.90
N ALA A 124 -13.52 10.54 -16.79
CA ALA A 124 -12.40 9.62 -16.66
C ALA A 124 -11.04 10.31 -16.39
N PHE A 125 -10.67 11.33 -17.17
CA PHE A 125 -9.39 12.03 -17.04
C PHE A 125 -9.32 12.84 -15.74
N ARG A 126 -10.40 13.56 -15.44
CA ARG A 126 -10.51 14.35 -14.20
C ARG A 126 -10.53 13.46 -12.96
N ALA A 127 -11.16 12.30 -13.04
CA ALA A 127 -11.22 11.32 -11.95
C ALA A 127 -9.84 10.72 -11.66
N VAL A 128 -9.07 10.35 -12.69
CA VAL A 128 -7.70 9.83 -12.53
C VAL A 128 -6.79 10.87 -11.90
N GLU A 129 -6.78 12.10 -12.43
CA GLU A 129 -5.95 13.15 -11.86
C GLU A 129 -6.35 13.48 -10.43
N ALA A 130 -7.66 13.62 -10.15
CA ALA A 130 -8.14 13.89 -8.79
C ALA A 130 -7.82 12.76 -7.81
N ALA A 131 -7.85 11.50 -8.26
CA ALA A 131 -7.48 10.36 -7.43
C ALA A 131 -5.99 10.40 -7.05
N LEU A 132 -5.10 10.70 -7.99
CA LEU A 132 -3.66 10.83 -7.73
C LEU A 132 -3.34 12.03 -6.84
N GLN A 133 -4.02 13.17 -7.05
CA GLN A 133 -3.89 14.33 -6.17
C GLN A 133 -4.37 14.04 -4.75
N ALA A 134 -5.52 13.37 -4.60
CA ALA A 134 -6.03 12.93 -3.30
C ALA A 134 -5.08 11.92 -2.65
N SER A 135 -4.48 11.03 -3.43
CA SER A 135 -3.48 10.08 -2.96
C SER A 135 -2.29 10.79 -2.30
N GLU A 136 -1.77 11.84 -2.94
CA GLU A 136 -0.67 12.66 -2.44
C GLU A 136 -1.10 13.50 -1.23
N GLU A 137 -2.20 14.25 -1.34
CA GLU A 137 -2.72 15.14 -0.30
C GLU A 137 -3.00 14.39 1.01
N PHE A 138 -3.66 13.24 0.91
CA PHE A 138 -4.01 12.41 2.06
C PHE A 138 -2.98 11.33 2.36
N SER A 139 -1.89 11.26 1.59
CA SER A 139 -0.80 10.27 1.75
C SER A 139 -1.32 8.83 1.88
N ARG A 140 -2.21 8.45 0.97
CA ARG A 140 -2.92 7.17 0.93
C ARG A 140 -2.99 6.67 -0.50
N VAL A 141 -3.08 5.36 -0.70
CA VAL A 141 -3.48 4.84 -2.01
C VAL A 141 -4.90 5.36 -2.31
N ALA A 142 -5.13 5.90 -3.50
CA ALA A 142 -6.48 6.24 -3.96
C ALA A 142 -7.00 5.13 -4.87
N MET A 143 -8.30 4.90 -4.87
CA MET A 143 -8.94 3.87 -5.66
C MET A 143 -9.85 4.47 -6.73
N ILE A 144 -9.72 3.98 -7.96
CA ILE A 144 -10.73 4.16 -9.00
C ILE A 144 -11.46 2.85 -9.20
N ARG A 145 -12.77 2.86 -8.93
CA ARG A 145 -13.64 1.73 -9.20
C ARG A 145 -14.32 1.92 -10.55
N VAL A 146 -14.28 0.89 -11.38
CA VAL A 146 -14.93 0.86 -12.70
C VAL A 146 -15.67 -0.45 -12.90
N THR A 147 -16.80 -0.40 -13.62
CA THR A 147 -17.67 -1.55 -13.92
C THR A 147 -17.75 -1.79 -15.43
N PRO A 148 -18.23 -2.96 -15.91
CA PRO A 148 -18.42 -3.21 -17.34
C PRO A 148 -19.21 -2.12 -18.05
N GLY A 149 -20.28 -1.61 -17.41
CA GLY A 149 -21.11 -0.53 -17.96
C GLY A 149 -20.34 0.77 -18.25
N PHE A 150 -19.35 1.13 -17.42
CA PHE A 150 -18.46 2.25 -17.70
C PHE A 150 -17.47 1.91 -18.83
N LEU A 151 -16.82 0.75 -18.74
CA LEU A 151 -15.73 0.36 -19.64
C LEU A 151 -16.20 0.20 -21.09
N GLU A 152 -17.38 -0.37 -21.29
CA GLU A 152 -18.01 -0.59 -22.60
C GLU A 152 -18.77 0.64 -23.12
N GLY A 153 -19.18 1.54 -22.21
CA GLY A 153 -19.94 2.73 -22.51
C GLY A 153 -19.15 3.78 -23.29
N GLU A 154 -19.87 4.76 -23.86
CA GLU A 154 -19.26 5.90 -24.52
C GLU A 154 -18.71 6.89 -23.48
N ALA A 155 -17.46 7.30 -23.68
CA ALA A 155 -16.82 8.38 -22.94
C ALA A 155 -16.72 9.65 -23.80
N THR A 156 -17.08 10.77 -23.18
CA THR A 156 -17.12 12.12 -23.79
C THR A 156 -16.14 13.10 -23.13
N ASP A 157 -15.20 12.57 -22.36
CA ASP A 157 -14.24 13.37 -21.60
C ASP A 157 -13.05 13.84 -22.45
N SER A 158 -12.27 14.77 -21.91
CA SER A 158 -11.06 15.31 -22.53
C SER A 158 -9.87 15.27 -21.57
N PRO A 159 -8.64 15.13 -22.08
CA PRO A 159 -7.43 15.16 -21.26
C PRO A 159 -7.34 16.40 -20.38
N VAL A 160 -6.81 16.23 -19.17
CA VAL A 160 -6.53 17.34 -18.25
C VAL A 160 -5.04 17.41 -17.92
N PRO A 161 -4.51 18.61 -17.60
CA PRO A 161 -3.10 18.73 -17.21
C PRO A 161 -2.80 17.95 -15.93
N ARG A 162 -1.72 17.17 -15.96
CA ARG A 162 -1.10 16.55 -14.78
C ARG A 162 -0.66 17.62 -13.79
N LYS A 163 -0.99 17.45 -12.51
CA LYS A 163 -0.66 18.37 -11.42
C LYS A 163 -0.08 17.63 -10.24
N ASP A 164 1.24 17.46 -10.27
CA ASP A 164 1.98 16.76 -9.23
C ASP A 164 1.96 17.51 -7.91
N SER A 165 1.75 16.75 -6.84
CA SER A 165 1.95 17.16 -5.46
C SER A 165 2.87 16.13 -4.78
N THR A 166 3.02 16.22 -3.47
CA THR A 166 3.75 15.22 -2.69
C THR A 166 2.97 14.84 -1.45
N GLY A 167 2.87 13.54 -1.23
CA GLY A 167 2.54 12.98 0.07
C GLY A 167 3.74 12.98 1.01
N ARG A 168 3.57 12.33 2.14
CA ARG A 168 4.61 12.13 3.15
C ARG A 168 4.45 10.79 3.85
N LEU A 169 5.58 10.25 4.30
CA LEU A 169 5.57 9.17 5.28
C LEU A 169 5.19 9.72 6.67
N SER A 170 4.66 8.83 7.51
CA SER A 170 4.38 9.17 8.91
C SER A 170 5.64 9.61 9.64
N ASP A 171 5.47 10.56 10.57
CA ASP A 171 6.53 10.99 11.46
C ASP A 171 7.08 9.81 12.26
N ARG A 172 8.41 9.71 12.32
CA ARG A 172 9.11 8.62 13.01
C ARG A 172 9.03 8.74 14.53
N SER A 173 8.76 9.94 15.04
CA SER A 173 8.52 10.18 16.46
C SER A 173 7.19 9.63 16.95
N TYR A 174 6.25 9.25 16.06
CA TYR A 174 4.95 8.74 16.48
C TYR A 174 5.00 7.28 16.94
N THR A 175 4.23 6.98 17.98
CA THR A 175 3.87 5.60 18.31
C THR A 175 2.95 5.04 17.22
N MET A 176 2.76 3.72 17.15
CA MET A 176 1.78 3.15 16.21
C MET A 176 0.37 3.72 16.42
N HIS A 177 -0.01 4.00 17.67
CA HIS A 177 -1.27 4.68 17.97
C HIS A 177 -1.26 6.12 17.42
N GLY A 178 -0.18 6.87 17.62
CA GLY A 178 -0.01 8.20 17.02
C GLY A 178 -0.10 8.19 15.50
N ARG A 179 0.48 7.19 14.82
CA ARG A 179 0.37 7.05 13.36
C ARG A 179 -1.08 6.89 12.90
N VAL A 180 -1.86 6.07 13.61
CA VAL A 180 -3.30 5.89 13.33
C VAL A 180 -4.07 7.19 13.59
N MET A 181 -3.77 7.90 14.69
CA MET A 181 -4.39 9.19 14.98
C MET A 181 -4.10 10.22 13.87
N ALA A 182 -2.83 10.33 13.46
CA ALA A 182 -2.39 11.23 12.39
C ALA A 182 -3.06 10.88 11.06
N SER A 183 -3.14 9.58 10.75
CA SER A 183 -3.86 9.07 9.59
C SER A 183 -5.32 9.54 9.64
N ARG A 184 -6.05 9.31 10.73
CA ARG A 184 -7.47 9.70 10.85
C ARG A 184 -7.73 11.20 10.75
N THR A 185 -6.79 12.05 11.18
CA THR A 185 -6.86 13.50 10.94
C THR A 185 -6.91 13.83 9.44
N LEU A 186 -6.17 13.09 8.60
CA LEU A 186 -6.24 13.23 7.15
C LEU A 186 -7.53 12.64 6.58
N PHE A 187 -8.00 11.51 7.12
CA PHE A 187 -9.26 10.90 6.69
C PHE A 187 -10.45 11.86 6.85
N ARG A 188 -10.52 12.62 7.96
CA ARG A 188 -11.58 13.63 8.14
C ARG A 188 -11.62 14.69 7.04
N LYS A 189 -10.44 15.13 6.57
CA LYS A 189 -10.35 16.13 5.49
C LYS A 189 -10.85 15.60 4.16
N MET A 190 -10.90 14.28 3.98
CA MET A 190 -11.44 13.68 2.76
C MET A 190 -12.95 13.93 2.60
N GLN A 191 -13.69 14.12 3.69
CA GLN A 191 -15.11 14.51 3.62
C GLN A 191 -15.27 15.89 2.98
N GLU A 192 -14.51 16.88 3.46
CA GLU A 192 -14.51 18.24 2.90
C GLU A 192 -14.09 18.24 1.42
N TRP A 193 -13.09 17.44 1.07
CA TRP A 193 -12.67 17.22 -0.31
C TRP A 193 -13.77 16.61 -1.18
N ALA A 194 -14.46 15.58 -0.69
CA ALA A 194 -15.55 14.94 -1.42
C ALA A 194 -16.74 15.89 -1.62
N ASP A 195 -17.10 16.67 -0.60
CA ASP A 195 -18.18 17.66 -0.66
C ASP A 195 -17.87 18.83 -1.61
N ALA A 196 -16.63 19.30 -1.61
CA ALA A 196 -16.16 20.37 -2.49
C ALA A 196 -15.76 19.90 -3.89
N SER A 197 -15.76 18.58 -4.15
CA SER A 197 -15.24 18.00 -5.38
C SER A 197 -15.99 18.51 -6.62
N PRO A 198 -15.29 19.13 -7.60
CA PRO A 198 -15.90 19.57 -8.85
C PRO A 198 -16.26 18.40 -9.78
N LEU A 199 -15.93 17.16 -9.39
CA LEU A 199 -16.35 15.96 -10.10
C LEU A 199 -17.83 15.65 -9.87
N ASN A 200 -18.42 16.17 -8.78
CA ASN A 200 -19.83 15.99 -8.46
C ASN A 200 -20.68 17.09 -9.13
N ALA A 201 -21.76 16.68 -9.78
CA ALA A 201 -22.74 17.58 -10.40
C ALA A 201 -24.12 17.40 -9.74
N TRP A 202 -24.72 18.50 -9.30
CA TRP A 202 -25.96 18.47 -8.50
C TRP A 202 -27.11 19.16 -9.23
N CYS A 203 -28.03 18.39 -9.82
CA CYS A 203 -29.13 18.92 -10.64
C CYS A 203 -30.51 18.29 -10.33
N GLY A 204 -30.72 17.83 -9.09
CA GLY A 204 -31.97 17.23 -8.61
C GLY A 204 -32.03 15.71 -8.74
N GLU A 205 -33.18 15.11 -8.41
CA GLU A 205 -33.36 13.65 -8.32
C GLU A 205 -33.64 12.97 -9.67
N PRO A 206 -33.19 11.72 -9.89
CA PRO A 206 -32.35 10.92 -8.99
C PRO A 206 -30.87 11.30 -9.05
N ALA A 207 -30.13 10.99 -7.99
CA ALA A 207 -28.66 11.00 -8.02
C ALA A 207 -28.15 9.69 -8.62
N GLY A 208 -27.28 9.78 -9.62
CA GLY A 208 -26.56 8.65 -10.20
C GLY A 208 -25.11 8.65 -9.73
N VAL A 209 -24.65 7.53 -9.18
CA VAL A 209 -23.29 7.33 -8.69
C VAL A 209 -22.48 6.62 -9.77
N GLY A 210 -21.28 7.14 -10.05
CA GLY A 210 -20.42 6.60 -11.10
C GLY A 210 -21.09 6.65 -12.48
N PRO A 211 -21.14 5.53 -13.22
CA PRO A 211 -21.78 5.49 -14.54
C PRO A 211 -23.32 5.58 -14.49
N GLU A 212 -23.94 5.33 -13.33
CA GLU A 212 -25.40 5.20 -13.23
C GLU A 212 -26.16 6.48 -13.58
N PRO A 213 -27.26 6.40 -14.35
CA PRO A 213 -27.97 7.56 -14.85
C PRO A 213 -28.72 8.32 -13.75
N GLY A 214 -28.43 9.61 -13.62
CA GLY A 214 -29.14 10.54 -12.75
C GLY A 214 -29.13 11.97 -13.28
N ARG A 215 -30.02 12.81 -12.74
CA ARG A 215 -29.97 14.26 -12.97
C ARG A 215 -28.77 14.85 -12.25
N SER A 216 -28.53 14.42 -11.01
CA SER A 216 -27.27 14.63 -10.30
C SER A 216 -26.31 13.48 -10.61
N ARG A 217 -25.01 13.76 -10.69
CA ARG A 217 -23.94 12.79 -10.93
C ARG A 217 -22.91 12.90 -9.83
N VAL A 218 -22.61 11.77 -9.18
CA VAL A 218 -21.62 11.70 -8.11
C VAL A 218 -20.47 10.82 -8.57
N VAL A 219 -19.29 11.42 -8.63
CA VAL A 219 -18.06 10.76 -9.08
C VAL A 219 -17.17 10.40 -7.90
N THR A 220 -17.12 11.22 -6.85
CA THR A 220 -16.43 10.85 -5.61
C THR A 220 -17.38 10.06 -4.71
N VAL A 221 -17.07 8.80 -4.41
CA VAL A 221 -18.03 7.88 -3.75
C VAL A 221 -17.66 7.51 -2.33
N PHE A 222 -16.38 7.60 -1.96
CA PHE A 222 -15.96 7.43 -0.57
C PHE A 222 -14.84 8.42 -0.19
N PRO A 223 -15.01 9.15 0.92
CA PRO A 223 -16.24 9.28 1.72
C PRO A 223 -17.41 9.80 0.86
N PRO A 224 -18.65 9.32 1.06
CA PRO A 224 -19.78 9.83 0.31
C PRO A 224 -19.97 11.33 0.61
N PRO A 225 -20.14 12.18 -0.42
CA PRO A 225 -20.51 13.58 -0.20
C PRO A 225 -21.77 13.68 0.67
N ALA A 226 -21.73 14.48 1.74
CA ALA A 226 -22.81 14.65 2.71
C ALA A 226 -24.12 15.08 2.05
N ARG A 227 -24.04 15.87 0.96
CA ARG A 227 -25.20 16.31 0.18
C ARG A 227 -26.02 15.14 -0.38
N LEU A 228 -25.45 13.96 -0.58
CA LEU A 228 -26.21 12.77 -1.00
C LEU A 228 -27.28 12.36 0.01
N ALA A 229 -27.14 12.70 1.30
CA ALA A 229 -28.13 12.38 2.32
C ALA A 229 -29.51 12.98 2.02
N GLU A 230 -29.54 14.11 1.29
CA GLU A 230 -30.75 14.84 0.87
C GLU A 230 -31.56 14.10 -0.20
N PHE A 231 -30.93 13.16 -0.92
CA PHE A 231 -31.57 12.45 -2.04
C PHE A 231 -32.36 11.24 -1.54
N ARG A 232 -33.60 11.12 -2.02
CA ARG A 232 -34.49 9.96 -1.78
C ARG A 232 -34.17 8.81 -2.71
N GLN A 233 -33.83 9.14 -3.97
CA GLN A 233 -33.48 8.18 -5.00
C GLN A 233 -32.01 8.33 -5.39
N VAL A 234 -31.21 7.35 -4.98
CA VAL A 234 -29.81 7.14 -5.39
C VAL A 234 -29.77 5.89 -6.26
N ARG A 235 -29.07 5.98 -7.39
CA ARG A 235 -28.82 4.88 -8.32
C ARG A 235 -27.32 4.60 -8.33
N GLU A 236 -26.95 3.36 -8.06
CA GLU A 236 -25.57 2.91 -7.94
C GLU A 236 -25.47 1.46 -8.42
N ALA A 237 -24.33 1.10 -9.02
CA ALA A 237 -24.08 -0.24 -9.51
C ALA A 237 -23.46 -1.10 -8.41
N GLY A 238 -24.05 -2.28 -8.15
CA GLY A 238 -23.67 -3.16 -7.05
C GLY A 238 -24.55 -2.94 -5.83
N LEU A 239 -23.94 -2.85 -4.65
CA LEU A 239 -24.67 -2.69 -3.39
C LEU A 239 -25.18 -1.26 -3.22
N THR A 240 -26.14 -1.07 -2.31
CA THR A 240 -26.68 0.25 -1.91
C THR A 240 -25.71 1.04 -1.02
N PHE A 241 -24.41 0.99 -1.32
CA PHE A 241 -23.34 1.48 -0.48
C PHE A 241 -23.47 2.98 -0.20
N THR A 242 -23.51 3.82 -1.24
CA THR A 242 -23.51 5.27 -1.06
C THR A 242 -24.76 5.74 -0.34
N LYS A 243 -25.92 5.13 -0.65
CA LYS A 243 -27.19 5.44 0.03
C LYS A 243 -27.13 5.11 1.52
N ASP A 244 -26.49 4.00 1.88
CA ASP A 244 -26.42 3.54 3.27
C ASP A 244 -25.37 4.36 4.05
N HIS A 245 -24.26 4.76 3.43
CA HIS A 245 -23.12 5.40 4.11
C HIS A 245 -23.15 6.93 4.10
N CYS A 246 -23.91 7.58 3.20
CA CYS A 246 -23.95 9.05 3.14
C CYS A 246 -24.62 9.73 4.35
N ARG A 247 -25.24 8.94 5.24
CA ARG A 247 -25.87 9.40 6.48
C ARG A 247 -25.13 8.92 7.73
N HIS A 248 -24.06 8.15 7.57
CA HIS A 248 -23.29 7.62 8.68
C HIS A 248 -22.16 8.56 9.07
N GLU A 249 -21.97 8.74 10.37
CA GLU A 249 -20.72 9.27 10.91
C GLU A 249 -19.70 8.14 10.92
N ILE A 250 -18.75 8.17 9.98
CA ILE A 250 -17.76 7.10 9.80
C ILE A 250 -16.69 7.14 10.91
N LEU A 251 -16.34 8.34 11.39
CA LEU A 251 -15.43 8.54 12.52
C LEU A 251 -16.15 9.22 13.68
N PRO A 252 -15.90 8.81 14.94
CA PRO A 252 -16.34 9.56 16.11
C PRO A 252 -15.81 11.00 16.09
N GLU A 253 -16.65 11.95 16.50
CA GLU A 253 -16.33 13.38 16.51
C GLU A 253 -15.03 13.73 17.26
N GLU A 254 -14.76 13.04 18.37
CA GLU A 254 -13.62 13.28 19.26
C GLU A 254 -12.32 12.64 18.78
N GLU A 255 -12.41 11.64 17.90
CA GLU A 255 -11.22 10.96 17.42
C GLU A 255 -10.36 11.98 16.64
N GLY A 256 -9.03 11.88 16.68
CA GLY A 256 -8.07 12.76 15.99
C GLY A 256 -8.24 14.29 16.14
N ARG A 257 -8.96 14.76 17.18
CA ARG A 257 -8.86 16.13 17.72
C ARG A 257 -7.61 16.30 18.59
N ALA A 258 -7.20 15.24 19.29
CA ALA A 258 -5.95 15.20 20.03
C ALA A 258 -4.74 15.09 19.08
N PRO A 259 -3.59 15.69 19.43
CA PRO A 259 -2.37 15.52 18.64
C PRO A 259 -1.94 14.05 18.60
N PRO A 260 -1.33 13.58 17.49
CA PRO A 260 -0.77 12.23 17.42
C PRO A 260 0.23 11.94 18.54
N GLN A 261 0.02 10.83 19.26
CA GLN A 261 0.91 10.42 20.35
C GLN A 261 2.34 10.17 19.86
N THR A 262 3.31 10.83 20.50
CA THR A 262 4.74 10.62 20.25
C THR A 262 5.34 9.54 21.16
N LEU A 263 6.49 8.99 20.77
CA LEU A 263 7.30 8.10 21.59
C LEU A 263 7.76 8.80 22.89
N GLU A 264 8.01 10.10 22.81
CA GLU A 264 8.35 10.96 23.96
C GLU A 264 7.18 11.06 24.95
N GLU A 265 5.97 11.34 24.45
CA GLU A 265 4.77 11.43 25.28
C GLU A 265 4.45 10.08 25.93
N ARG A 266 4.58 8.98 25.18
CA ARG A 266 4.45 7.62 25.74
C ARG A 266 5.54 7.31 26.78
N GLY A 267 6.67 8.02 26.73
CA GLY A 267 7.79 7.90 27.65
C GLY A 267 8.76 6.75 27.35
N TYR A 268 8.51 5.95 26.31
CA TYR A 268 9.37 4.83 25.93
C TYR A 268 9.24 4.40 24.47
N TYR A 269 10.28 3.74 23.97
CA TYR A 269 10.25 2.98 22.71
C TYR A 269 10.70 1.53 22.92
N ARG A 270 10.39 0.68 21.95
CA ARG A 270 10.84 -0.72 21.94
C ARG A 270 11.99 -0.89 20.97
N THR A 271 12.99 -1.67 21.36
CA THR A 271 14.09 -2.10 20.50
C THR A 271 14.33 -3.60 20.65
N PHE A 272 15.34 -4.12 19.97
CA PHE A 272 15.69 -5.54 20.02
C PHE A 272 15.97 -6.02 21.46
N CYS A 273 15.81 -7.32 21.73
CA CYS A 273 16.14 -7.90 23.03
C CYS A 273 17.60 -7.61 23.43
N ARG A 274 17.89 -7.56 24.75
CA ARG A 274 19.22 -7.19 25.29
C ARG A 274 20.36 -7.94 24.59
N ASP A 275 20.23 -9.27 24.55
CA ASP A 275 21.23 -10.18 23.99
C ASP A 275 20.85 -10.70 22.60
N CYS A 276 20.09 -9.91 21.82
CA CYS A 276 19.70 -10.30 20.46
C CYS A 276 20.93 -10.45 19.56
N PRO A 277 21.18 -11.63 18.95
CA PRO A 277 22.40 -11.88 18.20
C PRO A 277 22.48 -11.07 16.90
N PHE A 278 21.35 -10.53 16.42
CA PHE A 278 21.29 -9.75 15.19
C PHE A 278 21.65 -8.26 15.37
N LYS A 279 21.79 -7.77 16.62
CA LYS A 279 22.17 -6.36 16.89
C LYS A 279 23.48 -5.93 16.21
N PRO A 280 24.56 -6.73 16.20
CA PRO A 280 25.79 -6.39 15.47
C PRO A 280 25.57 -6.23 13.96
N VAL A 281 24.70 -7.06 13.36
CA VAL A 281 24.37 -6.97 11.93
C VAL A 281 23.60 -5.69 11.62
N ILE A 282 22.63 -5.30 12.47
CA ILE A 282 21.92 -4.03 12.30
C ILE A 282 22.87 -2.83 12.47
N SER A 283 23.79 -2.90 13.43
CA SER A 283 24.83 -1.86 13.64
C SER A 283 25.75 -1.77 12.43
N LEU A 284 26.15 -2.92 11.86
CA LEU A 284 26.93 -2.98 10.64
C LEU A 284 26.18 -2.36 9.44
N MET A 285 24.90 -2.66 9.26
CA MET A 285 24.08 -2.03 8.22
C MET A 285 23.98 -0.51 8.40
N GLN A 286 23.91 -0.04 9.65
CA GLN A 286 23.96 1.39 9.99
C GLN A 286 25.30 2.02 9.61
N ASP A 287 26.43 1.39 9.95
CA ASP A 287 27.77 1.85 9.59
C ASP A 287 27.98 1.91 8.07
N LEU A 288 27.36 0.99 7.33
CA LEU A 288 27.36 0.96 5.86
C LEU A 288 26.39 1.97 5.23
N GLY A 289 25.64 2.73 6.03
CA GLY A 289 24.68 3.73 5.55
C GLY A 289 23.47 3.11 4.81
N MET A 290 23.17 1.84 5.05
CA MET A 290 22.06 1.16 4.39
C MET A 290 20.72 1.68 4.90
N ARG A 291 19.74 1.74 4.00
CA ARG A 291 18.39 2.22 4.29
C ARG A 291 17.35 1.19 3.84
N PRO A 292 17.19 0.08 4.57
CA PRO A 292 16.29 -1.00 4.15
C PRO A 292 14.82 -0.60 4.21
N VAL A 293 13.99 -1.23 3.39
CA VAL A 293 12.56 -1.40 3.71
C VAL A 293 12.45 -2.58 4.66
N CYS A 294 11.72 -2.42 5.75
CA CYS A 294 11.58 -3.45 6.79
C CYS A 294 10.20 -4.10 6.71
N ASP A 295 10.14 -5.41 7.00
CA ASP A 295 8.86 -6.08 7.22
C ASP A 295 8.34 -5.94 8.66
N ALA A 296 7.04 -6.16 8.84
CA ALA A 296 6.45 -6.39 10.14
C ALA A 296 7.10 -7.61 10.81
N GLY A 297 7.53 -7.45 12.06
CA GLY A 297 8.34 -8.42 12.79
C GLY A 297 9.47 -7.73 13.55
N CYS A 298 10.42 -8.48 14.11
CA CYS A 298 11.52 -7.89 14.90
C CYS A 298 12.34 -6.87 14.09
N VAL A 299 12.46 -7.07 12.77
CA VAL A 299 13.23 -6.18 11.89
C VAL A 299 12.64 -4.77 11.77
N VAL A 300 11.34 -4.59 12.06
CA VAL A 300 10.73 -3.25 12.12
C VAL A 300 11.35 -2.38 13.23
N LEU A 301 11.91 -3.01 14.28
CA LEU A 301 12.56 -2.31 15.38
C LEU A 301 13.86 -1.61 14.94
N ALA A 302 14.43 -1.98 13.78
CA ALA A 302 15.54 -1.25 13.18
C ALA A 302 15.16 0.17 12.72
N MET A 303 13.86 0.49 12.65
CA MET A 303 13.36 1.85 12.41
C MET A 303 13.44 2.75 13.65
N ASN A 304 13.52 2.16 14.85
CA ASN A 304 13.59 2.89 16.11
C ASN A 304 15.04 3.19 16.50
N PRO A 305 15.27 4.12 17.46
CA PRO A 305 16.58 4.29 18.07
C PRO A 305 17.12 2.97 18.69
N PRO A 306 18.45 2.79 18.75
CA PRO A 306 19.49 3.69 18.27
C PRO A 306 19.79 3.59 16.76
N TYR A 307 19.16 2.65 16.04
CA TYR A 307 19.56 2.28 14.68
C TYR A 307 18.98 3.22 13.62
N CYS A 308 17.67 3.47 13.65
CA CYS A 308 16.98 4.40 12.75
C CYS A 308 17.21 4.15 11.24
N ILE A 309 17.59 2.94 10.83
CA ILE A 309 18.00 2.63 9.44
C ILE A 309 16.82 2.37 8.49
N GLY A 310 15.72 1.81 9.00
CA GLY A 310 14.59 1.42 8.15
C GLY A 310 13.84 2.62 7.55
N VAL A 311 13.42 2.51 6.29
CA VAL A 311 12.75 3.59 5.53
C VAL A 311 11.24 3.60 5.74
N ALA A 312 10.62 2.44 5.53
CA ALA A 312 9.19 2.21 5.61
C ALA A 312 8.90 0.73 5.92
N SER A 313 7.68 0.44 6.34
CA SER A 313 7.14 -0.91 6.52
C SER A 313 5.69 -0.93 6.06
N TYR A 314 5.35 -1.83 5.13
CA TYR A 314 4.01 -1.92 4.52
C TYR A 314 3.31 -3.26 4.79
N GLY A 315 3.76 -4.03 5.79
CA GLY A 315 3.14 -5.30 6.18
C GLY A 315 4.13 -6.43 6.31
N MET A 316 3.63 -7.67 6.39
CA MET A 316 4.48 -8.86 6.35
C MET A 316 4.78 -9.23 4.89
N GLY A 317 6.05 -9.49 4.59
CA GLY A 317 6.51 -9.91 3.27
C GLY A 317 6.45 -8.83 2.20
N SER A 318 6.28 -7.57 2.59
CA SER A 318 6.17 -6.42 1.67
C SER A 318 7.53 -5.79 1.37
N SER A 319 8.52 -5.97 2.25
CA SER A 319 9.84 -5.37 2.12
C SER A 319 10.51 -5.68 0.78
N VAL A 320 10.38 -6.91 0.29
CA VAL A 320 11.02 -7.40 -0.95
C VAL A 320 10.59 -6.59 -2.15
N ALA A 321 9.28 -6.51 -2.42
CA ALA A 321 8.77 -5.78 -3.57
C ALA A 321 8.98 -4.27 -3.43
N VAL A 322 8.62 -3.69 -2.28
CA VAL A 322 8.78 -2.24 -2.05
C VAL A 322 10.24 -1.83 -2.22
N ALA A 323 11.21 -2.58 -1.65
CA ALA A 323 12.62 -2.27 -1.77
C ALA A 323 13.13 -2.40 -3.21
N ALA A 324 12.66 -3.39 -3.98
CA ALA A 324 13.10 -3.62 -5.37
C ALA A 324 12.77 -2.44 -6.30
N ARG A 325 11.76 -1.63 -5.95
CA ARG A 325 11.39 -0.39 -6.66
C ARG A 325 11.78 0.89 -5.92
N SER A 326 12.49 0.79 -4.80
CA SER A 326 12.93 1.96 -4.01
C SER A 326 14.40 1.88 -3.60
N THR A 327 14.67 1.35 -2.40
CA THR A 327 15.97 1.43 -1.71
C THR A 327 16.99 0.42 -2.22
N GLY A 328 16.53 -0.63 -2.91
CA GLY A 328 17.33 -1.77 -3.35
C GLY A 328 17.80 -2.67 -2.20
N VAL A 329 17.29 -2.48 -0.97
CA VAL A 329 17.61 -3.33 0.19
C VAL A 329 16.33 -3.66 0.97
N ALA A 330 15.99 -4.95 1.02
CA ALA A 330 14.92 -5.48 1.86
C ALA A 330 15.51 -6.10 3.12
N LEU A 331 14.90 -5.84 4.27
CA LEU A 331 15.20 -6.49 5.53
C LEU A 331 13.94 -7.18 6.06
N THR A 332 13.98 -8.51 6.10
CA THR A 332 12.84 -9.35 6.49
C THR A 332 13.25 -10.38 7.54
N GLY A 333 12.28 -10.83 8.34
CA GLY A 333 12.42 -12.09 9.08
C GLY A 333 12.06 -13.28 8.19
N ASP A 334 12.52 -14.47 8.57
CA ASP A 334 12.15 -15.75 7.98
C ASP A 334 10.62 -15.96 7.79
N TYR A 335 9.83 -15.71 8.84
CA TYR A 335 8.38 -15.92 8.80
C TYR A 335 7.67 -14.93 7.86
N ALA A 336 8.02 -13.65 7.97
CA ALA A 336 7.45 -12.61 7.10
C ALA A 336 7.83 -12.83 5.63
N PHE A 337 9.05 -13.31 5.38
CA PHE A 337 9.50 -13.68 4.05
C PHE A 337 8.65 -14.80 3.45
N LEU A 338 8.44 -15.89 4.19
CA LEU A 338 7.63 -17.02 3.74
C LEU A 338 6.13 -16.70 3.62
N HIS A 339 5.63 -15.73 4.38
CA HIS A 339 4.22 -15.30 4.33
C HIS A 339 3.81 -14.80 2.94
N SER A 340 4.58 -13.90 2.35
CA SER A 340 4.31 -13.39 0.99
C SER A 340 5.52 -12.82 0.25
N GLY A 341 6.65 -12.60 0.94
CA GLY A 341 7.86 -12.03 0.34
C GLY A 341 8.50 -12.93 -0.71
N ILE A 342 8.30 -14.25 -0.60
CA ILE A 342 8.81 -15.22 -1.58
C ILE A 342 8.21 -15.02 -2.98
N ASN A 343 6.93 -14.66 -3.09
CA ASN A 343 6.30 -14.40 -4.39
C ASN A 343 6.94 -13.17 -5.05
N ALA A 344 7.11 -12.10 -4.28
CA ALA A 344 7.80 -10.90 -4.75
C ALA A 344 9.26 -11.21 -5.17
N LEU A 345 9.95 -12.09 -4.44
CA LEU A 345 11.31 -12.47 -4.78
C LEU A 345 11.39 -13.23 -6.11
N MET A 346 10.45 -14.14 -6.37
CA MET A 346 10.37 -14.85 -7.65
C MET A 346 10.22 -13.86 -8.81
N ASP A 347 9.36 -12.86 -8.65
CA ASP A 347 9.15 -11.81 -9.65
C ASP A 347 10.40 -10.93 -9.83
N VAL A 348 11.07 -10.57 -8.74
CA VAL A 348 12.35 -9.83 -8.75
C VAL A 348 13.42 -10.58 -9.52
N TYR A 349 13.59 -11.89 -9.31
CA TYR A 349 14.57 -12.71 -10.03
C TYR A 349 14.20 -12.87 -11.50
N ALA A 350 12.93 -13.14 -11.80
CA ALA A 350 12.44 -13.27 -13.18
C ALA A 350 12.65 -11.99 -14.01
N LYS A 351 12.68 -10.83 -13.34
CA LYS A 351 12.85 -9.50 -13.95
C LYS A 351 14.23 -8.90 -13.75
N GLU A 352 15.14 -9.63 -13.11
CA GLU A 352 16.50 -9.18 -12.80
C GLU A 352 16.54 -7.81 -12.09
N LEU A 353 15.59 -7.55 -11.18
CA LEU A 353 15.53 -6.29 -10.45
C LEU A 353 16.68 -6.21 -9.44
N SER A 354 17.32 -5.06 -9.36
CA SER A 354 18.45 -4.83 -8.45
C SER A 354 17.99 -4.75 -6.99
N LEU A 355 17.93 -5.90 -6.32
CA LEU A 355 17.57 -6.03 -4.91
C LEU A 355 18.64 -6.82 -4.12
N LEU A 356 18.97 -6.35 -2.93
CA LEU A 356 19.59 -7.16 -1.89
C LEU A 356 18.53 -7.52 -0.84
N CYS A 357 18.18 -8.80 -0.74
CA CYS A 357 17.24 -9.31 0.26
C CYS A 357 18.01 -9.91 1.45
N VAL A 358 17.91 -9.26 2.61
CA VAL A 358 18.52 -9.74 3.86
C VAL A 358 17.44 -10.40 4.71
N ILE A 359 17.60 -11.69 4.97
CA ILE A 359 16.67 -12.50 5.76
C ILE A 359 17.32 -12.83 7.10
N PHE A 360 16.71 -12.39 8.19
CA PHE A 360 17.06 -12.86 9.53
C PHE A 360 16.29 -14.14 9.82
N ASP A 361 17.02 -15.25 9.88
CA ASP A 361 16.49 -16.57 10.23
C ASP A 361 16.82 -16.89 11.67
N ASN A 362 15.84 -16.68 12.54
CA ASN A 362 15.87 -17.07 13.95
C ASN A 362 15.05 -18.34 14.22
N SER A 363 14.55 -18.97 13.16
CA SER A 363 13.68 -20.16 13.18
C SER A 363 12.46 -20.05 14.10
N CYS A 364 11.99 -18.83 14.42
CA CYS A 364 10.83 -18.64 15.29
C CYS A 364 10.07 -17.32 15.09
N ALA A 365 8.75 -17.37 15.28
CA ALA A 365 7.89 -16.19 15.30
C ALA A 365 8.04 -15.42 16.63
N ALA A 366 9.17 -14.71 16.77
CA ALA A 366 9.65 -14.15 18.04
C ALA A 366 8.70 -13.12 18.68
N MET A 367 7.87 -12.42 17.89
CA MET A 367 6.93 -11.42 18.42
C MET A 367 5.57 -12.01 18.83
N THR A 368 5.23 -13.22 18.40
CA THR A 368 3.85 -13.77 18.52
C THR A 368 3.80 -15.05 19.34
N GLY A 369 4.74 -15.26 20.27
CA GLY A 369 4.76 -16.42 21.15
C GLY A 369 5.85 -17.45 20.87
N LYS A 370 6.85 -17.12 20.02
CA LYS A 370 8.06 -17.92 19.77
C LYS A 370 7.77 -19.32 19.19
N GLN A 371 6.68 -19.45 18.43
CA GLN A 371 6.40 -20.69 17.70
C GLN A 371 7.51 -20.95 16.67
N PRO A 372 7.85 -22.23 16.39
CA PRO A 372 8.81 -22.57 15.35
C PRO A 372 8.38 -22.01 13.99
N SER A 373 9.33 -21.43 13.27
CA SER A 373 9.17 -21.01 11.88
C SER A 373 9.53 -22.16 10.94
N LEU A 374 9.06 -22.07 9.70
CA LEU A 374 9.43 -23.03 8.67
C LEU A 374 10.85 -22.74 8.15
N PRO A 375 11.66 -23.77 7.87
CA PRO A 375 13.03 -23.58 7.38
C PRO A 375 13.03 -22.97 5.97
N VAL A 376 13.51 -21.74 5.85
CA VAL A 376 13.41 -20.94 4.62
C VAL A 376 14.18 -21.56 3.46
N GLU A 377 15.31 -22.23 3.73
CA GLU A 377 16.15 -22.85 2.70
C GLU A 377 15.41 -23.89 1.86
N ARG A 378 14.40 -24.57 2.42
CA ARG A 378 13.59 -25.55 1.67
C ARG A 378 12.80 -24.91 0.53
N TYR A 379 12.55 -23.61 0.62
CA TYR A 379 11.75 -22.84 -0.33
C TYR A 379 12.60 -21.90 -1.20
N LEU A 380 13.89 -21.75 -0.89
CA LEU A 380 14.78 -20.77 -1.52
C LEU A 380 15.88 -21.36 -2.42
N GLY A 381 15.96 -22.68 -2.58
CA GLY A 381 17.05 -23.30 -3.36
C GLY A 381 17.21 -22.77 -4.80
N TRP A 382 16.13 -22.27 -5.41
CA TRP A 382 16.16 -21.67 -6.75
C TRP A 382 16.81 -20.27 -6.80
N ALA A 383 16.89 -19.58 -5.66
CA ALA A 383 17.46 -18.23 -5.55
C ALA A 383 18.96 -18.24 -5.19
N ASP A 384 19.52 -19.44 -4.96
CA ASP A 384 20.91 -19.67 -4.52
C ASP A 384 21.34 -18.71 -3.38
N PRO A 385 20.65 -18.75 -2.23
CA PRO A 385 20.90 -17.80 -1.15
C PRO A 385 22.28 -18.02 -0.52
N HIS A 386 22.98 -16.93 -0.22
CA HIS A 386 24.18 -17.00 0.61
C HIS A 386 23.76 -17.15 2.07
N VAL A 387 24.06 -18.31 2.67
CA VAL A 387 23.69 -18.63 4.06
C VAL A 387 24.91 -18.48 4.96
N VAL A 388 24.78 -17.65 5.99
CA VAL A 388 25.86 -17.32 6.91
C VAL A 388 25.39 -17.33 8.36
N ASP A 389 26.24 -17.76 9.28
CA ASP A 389 25.96 -17.68 10.72
C ASP A 389 26.10 -16.22 11.19
N VAL A 390 25.21 -15.77 12.07
CA VAL A 390 25.18 -14.41 12.61
C VAL A 390 26.48 -14.01 13.32
N GLN A 391 27.30 -14.98 13.74
CA GLN A 391 28.62 -14.75 14.34
C GLN A 391 29.70 -14.36 13.32
N ASP A 392 29.52 -14.70 12.03
CA ASP A 392 30.50 -14.41 10.97
C ASP A 392 30.30 -13.00 10.38
N ILE A 393 30.65 -12.00 11.19
CA ILE A 393 30.44 -10.58 10.87
C ILE A 393 31.30 -10.13 9.67
N GLU A 394 32.46 -10.74 9.45
CA GLU A 394 33.33 -10.39 8.32
C GLU A 394 32.71 -10.84 6.99
N GLU A 395 32.19 -12.07 6.93
CA GLU A 395 31.48 -12.57 5.76
C GLU A 395 30.18 -11.79 5.52
N ILE A 396 29.40 -11.52 6.59
CA ILE A 396 28.19 -10.69 6.47
C ILE A 396 28.52 -9.32 5.90
N ARG A 397 29.59 -8.66 6.37
CA ARG A 397 30.05 -7.37 5.82
C ARG A 397 30.40 -7.49 4.35
N HIS A 398 31.15 -8.53 3.98
CA HIS A 398 31.52 -8.78 2.59
C HIS A 398 30.29 -8.91 1.70
N GLN A 399 29.32 -9.73 2.10
CA GLN A 399 28.09 -9.96 1.34
C GLN A 399 27.21 -8.70 1.25
N LEU A 400 27.03 -7.97 2.35
CA LEU A 400 26.26 -6.71 2.34
C LEU A 400 26.82 -5.69 1.33
N GLN A 401 28.14 -5.68 1.11
CA GLN A 401 28.79 -4.76 0.19
C GLN A 401 28.86 -5.27 -1.26
N HIS A 402 29.04 -6.58 -1.46
CA HIS A 402 29.45 -7.15 -2.75
C HIS A 402 28.51 -8.20 -3.34
N ALA A 403 27.46 -8.61 -2.64
CA ALA A 403 26.52 -9.60 -3.14
C ALA A 403 25.89 -9.17 -4.48
N ALA A 404 25.61 -10.16 -5.32
CA ALA A 404 24.88 -9.96 -6.57
C ALA A 404 23.51 -9.30 -6.33
N ARG A 405 22.97 -8.66 -7.36
CA ARG A 405 21.66 -8.00 -7.33
C ARG A 405 20.89 -8.40 -8.60
N PRO A 406 19.80 -9.19 -8.51
CA PRO A 406 19.18 -9.68 -7.28
C PRO A 406 20.07 -10.68 -6.50
N GLY A 407 20.03 -10.59 -5.18
CA GLY A 407 20.75 -11.51 -4.29
C GLY A 407 20.08 -11.64 -2.93
N VAL A 408 20.27 -12.80 -2.30
CA VAL A 408 19.67 -13.14 -1.02
C VAL A 408 20.76 -13.53 -0.04
N ILE A 409 20.74 -12.93 1.15
CA ILE A 409 21.58 -13.32 2.27
C ILE A 409 20.66 -13.82 3.39
N VAL A 410 20.85 -15.07 3.81
CA VAL A 410 20.17 -15.65 4.97
C VAL A 410 21.15 -15.66 6.14
N ILE A 411 20.88 -14.84 7.13
CA ILE A 411 21.69 -14.73 8.34
C ILE A 411 21.01 -15.53 9.44
N ARG A 412 21.66 -16.61 9.88
CA ARG A 412 21.11 -17.54 10.87
C ARG A 412 21.57 -17.22 12.28
N GLY A 413 20.63 -17.17 13.21
CA GLY A 413 20.90 -17.00 14.63
C GLY A 413 19.82 -17.66 15.49
N SER A 414 20.03 -17.68 16.80
CA SER A 414 19.04 -18.24 17.73
C SER A 414 18.55 -17.15 18.69
N CYS A 415 17.24 -17.01 18.84
CA CYS A 415 16.69 -16.13 19.87
C CYS A 415 17.04 -16.67 21.26
N PRO A 416 17.61 -15.84 22.16
CA PRO A 416 17.91 -16.29 23.51
C PRO A 416 16.63 -16.63 24.30
N GLU A 417 16.70 -17.68 25.12
CA GLU A 417 15.58 -18.14 25.93
C GLU A 417 15.21 -17.11 27.01
N GLY A 418 13.91 -16.98 27.30
CA GLY A 418 13.41 -16.08 28.35
C GLY A 418 13.54 -14.57 28.09
N GLN A 419 14.20 -14.14 27.02
CA GLN A 419 14.35 -12.72 26.70
C GLN A 419 13.09 -12.11 26.09
N GLU A 420 12.89 -10.83 26.39
CA GLU A 420 11.87 -9.96 25.81
C GLU A 420 12.52 -8.76 25.12
N HIS A 421 11.76 -8.13 24.22
CA HIS A 421 12.18 -6.89 23.57
C HIS A 421 12.40 -5.79 24.61
N GLU A 422 13.51 -5.06 24.50
CA GLU A 422 13.83 -4.01 25.47
C GLU A 422 12.85 -2.85 25.35
N ILE A 423 12.44 -2.33 26.51
CA ILE A 423 11.69 -1.09 26.66
C ILE A 423 12.69 -0.05 27.18
N VAL A 424 13.02 0.92 26.33
CA VAL A 424 14.00 1.97 26.66
C VAL A 424 13.23 3.25 26.97
N ALA A 425 13.53 3.87 28.12
CA ALA A 425 12.92 5.13 28.50
C ALA A 425 13.40 6.23 27.56
N TYR A 426 12.48 7.09 27.11
CA TYR A 426 12.81 8.15 26.15
C TYR A 426 13.80 9.18 26.72
N ARG A 427 13.96 9.24 28.06
CA ARG A 427 14.91 10.13 28.75
C ARG A 427 16.38 9.70 28.65
N ASP A 428 16.64 8.49 28.13
CA ASP A 428 17.98 7.92 28.01
C ASP A 428 18.58 8.08 26.59
N MET A 429 17.97 8.91 25.74
CA MET A 429 18.55 9.44 24.50
C MET A 429 19.21 10.80 24.76
#